data_AF-A0AAV4ELG4-F1
#
_entry.id   AF-A0AAV4ELG4-F1
#
_cell.length_a   1.000
_cell.length_b   1.000
_cell.length_c   1.000
_cell.angle_alpha   90.00
_cell.angle_beta   90.00
_cell.angle_gamma   90.00
#
_symmetry.space_group_name_H-M   'P 1'
#
loop_
_entity.id
_entity.type
_entity.pdbx_description
1 polymer ?
#
loop_
_entity_poly.entity_id
_entity_poly.type
_entity_poly.pdbx_seq_one_letter_code
_entity_poly.pdbx_strand_id
1 'polypeptide(L)'
;MFKAVKELNKKQQENLKVEDTNGKLAVNPNDTMNIIASFFKENFQSETATEIEAFTGSPRKLHQPITKEERGDQLANPDRRPRGYRKTQTTLLSSSSKTEKRPGKRRQNHKKTKLKLYKALVKSVLTYNCGTWALAQSQEERLNAFHRKQLKKVLNVKYPVKITNSSLYSKCNEGHLPIFILESRWRLFGHILRRDSQIPANQAMSGYFVTEGSKFKGRPLTTPPVVLNRDPSLIINSNLQLKSSHDLEHLRSIAQQRDEWTKLTARILEAAEVFQNGALRCERP
;
A
#
# COMPACT_ATOMS: atom_id res chain seq x y z
N MET A 1 -23.99 8.63 -5.97
CA MET A 1 -22.83 7.72 -5.83
C MET A 1 -22.26 7.69 -4.41
N PHE A 2 -22.04 8.83 -3.75
CA PHE A 2 -21.53 8.88 -2.36
C PHE A 2 -22.53 8.44 -1.27
N LYS A 3 -23.85 8.58 -1.48
CA LYS A 3 -24.89 8.01 -0.58
C LYS A 3 -24.83 6.48 -0.50
N ALA A 4 -24.60 5.80 -1.64
CA ALA A 4 -24.51 4.34 -1.71
C ALA A 4 -23.25 3.78 -1.02
N VAL A 5 -22.12 4.50 -1.10
CA VAL A 5 -20.88 4.15 -0.37
C VAL A 5 -21.05 4.35 1.14
N LYS A 6 -21.80 5.38 1.56
CA LYS A 6 -22.11 5.63 2.97
C LYS A 6 -23.09 4.59 3.55
N GLU A 7 -24.04 4.11 2.76
CA GLU A 7 -24.94 3.00 3.12
C GLU A 7 -24.19 1.65 3.19
N LEU A 8 -23.24 1.36 2.27
CA LEU A 8 -22.41 0.15 2.34
C LEU A 8 -21.45 0.12 3.54
N ASN A 9 -21.10 1.29 4.10
CA ASN A 9 -20.28 1.40 5.31
C ASN A 9 -21.11 1.38 6.61
N LYS A 10 -22.44 1.39 6.54
CA LYS A 10 -23.30 0.94 7.65
C LYS A 10 -23.34 -0.59 7.65
N LYS A 11 -22.19 -1.26 7.81
CA LYS A 11 -22.23 -2.62 8.34
C LYS A 11 -22.66 -2.48 9.79
N GLN A 12 -23.96 -2.59 10.02
CA GLN A 12 -24.45 -3.06 11.32
C GLN A 12 -23.65 -4.33 11.60
N GLN A 13 -22.81 -4.30 12.63
CA GLN A 13 -22.42 -5.54 13.27
C GLN A 13 -23.70 -6.08 13.89
N GLU A 14 -24.48 -6.81 13.10
CA GLU A 14 -25.47 -7.71 13.66
C GLU A 14 -24.64 -8.75 14.42
N ASN A 15 -24.51 -8.53 15.72
CA ASN A 15 -23.87 -9.49 16.60
C ASN A 15 -24.60 -10.82 16.40
N LEU A 16 -23.85 -11.84 15.98
CA LEU A 16 -24.37 -13.20 15.85
C LEU A 16 -25.04 -13.57 17.18
N LYS A 17 -26.35 -13.82 17.11
CA LYS A 17 -27.14 -14.23 18.26
C LYS A 17 -26.75 -15.67 18.59
N VAL A 18 -26.21 -15.89 19.78
CA VAL A 18 -25.80 -17.20 20.26
C VAL A 18 -26.91 -17.75 21.13
N GLU A 19 -27.39 -18.95 20.78
CA GLU A 19 -28.42 -19.68 21.51
C GLU A 19 -27.76 -20.78 22.34
N ASP A 20 -28.29 -21.00 23.54
CA ASP A 20 -27.93 -22.16 24.37
C ASP A 20 -28.57 -23.44 23.81
N THR A 21 -28.13 -24.60 24.30
CA THR A 21 -28.63 -25.95 23.96
C THR A 21 -30.15 -26.12 24.09
N ASN A 22 -30.80 -25.26 24.89
CA ASN A 22 -32.24 -25.20 25.09
C ASN A 22 -32.96 -24.12 24.26
N GLY A 23 -32.29 -23.52 23.26
CA GLY A 23 -32.87 -22.52 22.34
C GLY A 23 -33.08 -21.13 22.95
N LYS A 24 -32.45 -20.81 24.08
CA LYS A 24 -32.52 -19.48 24.71
C LYS A 24 -31.38 -18.59 24.22
N LEU A 25 -31.73 -17.36 23.80
CA LEU A 25 -30.79 -16.37 23.32
C LEU A 25 -29.94 -15.77 24.45
N ALA A 26 -28.62 -15.77 24.28
CA ALA A 26 -27.69 -15.13 25.21
C ALA A 26 -27.80 -13.60 25.15
N VAL A 27 -28.07 -12.98 26.30
CA VAL A 27 -28.31 -11.53 26.42
C VAL A 27 -27.02 -10.76 26.75
N ASN A 28 -26.08 -11.39 27.46
CA ASN A 28 -24.86 -10.77 27.98
C ASN A 28 -23.60 -11.39 27.32
N PRO A 29 -22.59 -10.59 26.92
CA PRO A 29 -21.34 -11.09 26.34
C PRO A 29 -20.63 -12.19 27.12
N ASN A 30 -20.67 -12.17 28.46
CA ASN A 30 -20.05 -13.22 29.28
C ASN A 30 -20.78 -14.56 29.18
N ASP A 31 -22.11 -14.54 29.08
CA ASP A 31 -22.91 -15.75 28.93
C ASP A 31 -22.66 -16.38 27.56
N THR A 32 -22.55 -15.55 26.52
CA THR A 32 -22.17 -15.98 25.17
C THR A 32 -20.82 -16.71 25.17
N MET A 33 -19.82 -16.16 25.88
CA MET A 33 -18.50 -16.80 25.99
C MET A 33 -18.56 -18.14 26.74
N ASN A 34 -19.38 -18.25 27.78
CA ASN A 34 -19.54 -19.50 28.54
C ASN A 34 -20.28 -20.58 27.73
N ILE A 35 -21.29 -20.21 26.95
CA ILE A 35 -22.00 -21.13 26.04
C ILE A 35 -21.05 -21.64 24.95
N ILE A 36 -20.26 -20.74 24.36
CA ILE A 36 -19.25 -21.13 23.37
C ILE A 36 -18.21 -22.05 24.02
N ALA A 37 -17.67 -21.69 25.19
CA ALA A 37 -16.66 -22.47 25.87
C ALA A 37 -17.15 -23.87 26.27
N SER A 38 -18.39 -24.00 26.75
CA SER A 38 -18.99 -25.29 27.08
C SER A 38 -19.22 -26.16 25.84
N PHE A 39 -19.73 -25.59 24.74
CA PHE A 39 -19.89 -26.29 23.48
C PHE A 39 -18.57 -26.89 22.96
N PHE A 40 -17.49 -26.10 22.96
CA PHE A 40 -16.18 -26.60 22.52
C PHE A 40 -15.63 -27.65 23.47
N LYS A 41 -15.86 -27.49 24.78
CA LYS A 41 -15.44 -28.46 25.78
C LYS A 41 -16.17 -29.79 25.60
N GLU A 42 -17.45 -29.80 25.28
CA GLU A 42 -18.19 -31.06 25.00
C GLU A 42 -17.80 -31.68 23.66
N ASN A 43 -17.73 -30.90 22.58
CA ASN A 43 -17.56 -31.44 21.22
C ASN A 43 -16.11 -31.74 20.84
N PHE A 44 -15.14 -31.17 21.55
CA PHE A 44 -13.72 -31.37 21.29
C PHE A 44 -12.98 -32.05 22.45
N GLN A 45 -13.71 -32.75 23.32
CA GLN A 45 -13.13 -33.71 24.26
C GLN A 45 -12.84 -35.03 23.54
N SER A 46 -11.75 -35.07 22.78
CA SER A 46 -11.24 -36.35 22.34
C SER A 46 -9.73 -36.32 22.16
N GLU A 47 -9.04 -37.09 23.00
CA GLU A 47 -7.69 -37.63 22.76
C GLU A 47 -7.65 -38.59 21.55
N THR A 48 -8.75 -38.72 20.80
CA THR A 48 -8.81 -39.45 19.52
C THR A 48 -8.77 -38.47 18.34
N ALA A 49 -7.81 -37.54 18.34
CA ALA A 49 -7.32 -37.06 17.06
C ALA A 49 -6.55 -38.24 16.45
N THR A 50 -7.22 -39.04 15.62
CA THR A 50 -6.51 -40.01 14.77
C THR A 50 -5.45 -39.22 14.03
N GLU A 51 -4.17 -39.43 14.36
CA GLU A 51 -3.08 -38.76 13.66
C GLU A 51 -3.29 -39.02 12.17
N ILE A 52 -3.51 -37.95 11.41
CA ILE A 52 -3.57 -38.08 9.95
C ILE A 52 -2.16 -38.49 9.55
N GLU A 53 -1.99 -39.76 9.18
CA GLU A 53 -0.71 -40.26 8.71
C GLU A 53 -0.19 -39.34 7.61
N ALA A 54 1.05 -38.87 7.77
CA ALA A 54 1.69 -38.05 6.76
C ALA A 54 1.66 -38.82 5.43
N PHE A 55 1.12 -38.19 4.39
CA PHE A 55 1.01 -38.82 3.08
C PHE A 55 2.41 -39.22 2.56
N THR A 56 2.74 -40.51 2.63
CA THR A 56 4.04 -41.07 2.24
C THR A 56 4.08 -41.53 0.77
N GLY A 57 2.98 -41.34 0.02
CA GLY A 57 2.86 -41.75 -1.37
C GLY A 57 3.48 -40.76 -2.36
N SER A 58 3.94 -41.26 -3.51
CA SER A 58 4.24 -40.38 -4.66
C SER A 58 2.95 -39.73 -5.20
N PRO A 59 2.99 -38.48 -5.69
CA PRO A 59 1.82 -37.78 -6.20
C PRO A 59 1.11 -38.63 -7.28
N ARG A 60 -0.18 -38.91 -7.09
CA ARG A 60 -0.97 -39.67 -8.06
C ARG A 60 -1.02 -38.91 -9.38
N LYS A 61 -0.47 -39.49 -10.45
CA LYS A 61 -0.59 -38.92 -11.80
C LYS A 61 -2.05 -38.98 -12.23
N LEU A 62 -2.61 -37.83 -12.58
CA LEU A 62 -3.95 -37.74 -13.14
C LEU A 62 -3.94 -38.31 -14.55
N HIS A 63 -4.59 -39.46 -14.76
CA HIS A 63 -4.75 -40.07 -16.08
C HIS A 63 -5.89 -39.43 -16.89
N GLN A 64 -6.77 -38.68 -16.22
CA GLN A 64 -7.85 -37.92 -16.84
C GLN A 64 -7.87 -36.49 -16.29
N PRO A 65 -8.20 -35.48 -17.13
CA PRO A 65 -8.33 -34.11 -16.68
C PRO A 65 -9.52 -33.97 -15.72
N ILE A 66 -9.30 -33.32 -14.58
CA ILE A 66 -10.32 -33.08 -13.54
C ILE A 66 -11.54 -32.39 -14.16
N THR A 67 -12.68 -33.08 -14.12
CA THR A 67 -13.93 -32.59 -14.68
C THR A 67 -14.47 -31.43 -13.84
N LYS A 68 -15.41 -30.65 -14.39
CA LYS A 68 -15.98 -29.50 -13.67
C LYS A 68 -16.86 -29.93 -12.50
N GLU A 69 -17.43 -31.12 -12.58
CA GLU A 69 -18.27 -31.72 -11.53
C GLU A 69 -17.46 -32.06 -10.28
N GLU A 70 -16.26 -32.62 -10.44
CA GLU A 70 -15.34 -32.94 -9.33
C GLU A 70 -14.81 -31.72 -8.58
N ARG A 71 -14.83 -30.53 -9.21
CA ARG A 71 -14.39 -29.27 -8.59
C ARG A 71 -15.42 -28.63 -7.66
N GLY A 72 -16.63 -29.20 -7.55
CA GLY A 72 -17.70 -28.62 -6.74
C GLY A 72 -18.26 -27.30 -7.30
N ASP A 73 -17.97 -26.99 -8.57
CA ASP A 73 -18.57 -25.86 -9.29
C ASP A 73 -20.04 -26.21 -9.59
N GLN A 74 -20.93 -25.94 -8.64
CA GLN A 74 -22.37 -26.08 -8.84
C GLN A 74 -22.80 -25.32 -10.11
N LEU A 75 -23.60 -26.02 -10.92
CA LEU A 75 -24.23 -25.61 -12.18
C LEU A 75 -24.30 -24.10 -12.37
N ALA A 76 -23.53 -23.61 -13.33
CA ALA A 76 -23.60 -22.23 -13.78
C ALA A 76 -25.05 -21.88 -14.18
N ASN A 77 -25.61 -20.89 -13.49
CA ASN A 77 -26.94 -20.32 -13.74
C ASN A 77 -27.19 -20.08 -15.25
N PRO A 78 -28.26 -20.64 -15.84
CA PRO A 78 -28.55 -20.57 -17.28
C PRO A 78 -28.79 -19.15 -17.81
N ASP A 79 -29.01 -18.15 -16.95
CA ASP A 79 -29.25 -16.76 -17.36
C ASP A 79 -27.99 -15.95 -17.71
N ARG A 80 -26.79 -16.53 -17.56
CA ARG A 80 -25.56 -15.87 -18.04
C ARG A 80 -25.43 -16.03 -19.55
N ARG A 81 -25.80 -14.97 -20.27
CA ARG A 81 -25.58 -14.83 -21.73
C ARG A 81 -24.16 -15.32 -22.12
N PRO A 82 -24.02 -16.27 -23.06
CA PRO A 82 -22.73 -16.79 -23.47
C PRO A 82 -21.93 -15.68 -24.17
N ARG A 83 -20.63 -15.56 -23.83
CA ARG A 83 -19.70 -14.71 -24.58
C ARG A 83 -19.59 -15.27 -25.99
N GLY A 84 -20.15 -14.56 -26.97
CA GLY A 84 -20.18 -14.96 -28.36
C GLY A 84 -18.80 -15.31 -28.90
N TYR A 85 -18.68 -16.54 -29.39
CA TYR A 85 -17.58 -17.01 -30.21
C TYR A 85 -17.80 -16.50 -31.64
N ARG A 86 -16.95 -15.59 -32.12
CA ARG A 86 -17.08 -15.01 -33.46
C ARG A 86 -16.40 -15.93 -34.48
N LYS A 87 -17.17 -16.73 -35.22
CA LYS A 87 -16.68 -17.41 -36.44
C LYS A 87 -16.29 -16.34 -37.46
N THR A 88 -15.03 -16.29 -37.89
CA THR A 88 -14.64 -15.57 -39.10
C THR A 88 -14.80 -16.50 -40.28
N GLN A 89 -15.71 -16.16 -41.18
CA GLN A 89 -15.83 -16.80 -42.49
C GLN A 89 -14.55 -16.54 -43.30
N THR A 90 -14.07 -17.60 -43.91
CA THR A 90 -13.15 -17.62 -45.04
C THR A 90 -13.78 -16.89 -46.21
N THR A 91 -13.12 -15.87 -46.73
CA THR A 91 -13.34 -15.38 -48.09
C THR A 91 -12.00 -14.96 -48.66
N LEU A 92 -11.51 -15.76 -49.61
CA LEU A 92 -10.41 -15.43 -50.49
C LEU A 92 -10.82 -14.19 -51.29
N LEU A 93 -10.09 -13.08 -51.16
CA LEU A 93 -10.03 -12.01 -52.14
C LEU A 93 -8.71 -11.25 -51.93
N SER A 94 -7.84 -11.42 -52.91
CA SER A 94 -6.65 -10.61 -53.16
C SER A 94 -7.03 -9.15 -53.35
N SER A 95 -6.41 -8.23 -52.60
CA SER A 95 -6.00 -6.92 -53.14
C SER A 95 -5.09 -6.20 -52.15
N SER A 96 -4.00 -5.69 -52.71
CA SER A 96 -3.06 -4.77 -52.07
C SER A 96 -3.76 -3.64 -51.34
N SER A 97 -3.63 -3.61 -50.02
CA SER A 97 -3.59 -2.35 -49.29
C SER A 97 -2.57 -2.47 -48.17
N LYS A 98 -1.51 -1.67 -48.27
CA LYS A 98 -0.58 -1.41 -47.17
C LYS A 98 -1.40 -0.87 -46.00
N THR A 99 -1.82 -1.74 -45.09
CA THR A 99 -2.43 -1.29 -43.83
C THR A 99 -1.33 -0.69 -42.98
N GLU A 100 -1.24 0.63 -43.02
CA GLU A 100 -0.59 1.44 -42.00
C GLU A 100 -1.05 0.93 -40.63
N LYS A 101 -0.11 0.38 -39.85
CA LYS A 101 -0.37 -0.18 -38.51
C LYS A 101 -0.74 0.97 -37.57
N ARG A 102 -2.01 1.38 -37.57
CA ARG A 102 -2.59 2.18 -36.49
C ARG A 102 -2.28 1.43 -35.17
N PRO A 103 -1.58 2.03 -34.20
CA PRO A 103 -1.25 1.35 -32.96
C PRO A 103 -2.55 0.97 -32.24
N GLY A 104 -2.93 -0.31 -32.35
CA GLY A 104 -4.23 -0.79 -31.89
C GLY A 104 -4.43 -0.55 -30.39
N LYS A 105 -5.60 -0.02 -30.03
CA LYS A 105 -6.16 0.20 -28.68
C LYS A 105 -5.77 -0.89 -27.65
N ARG A 106 -5.62 -2.14 -28.07
CA ARG A 106 -5.21 -3.29 -27.23
C ARG A 106 -3.84 -3.10 -26.55
N ARG A 107 -2.84 -2.51 -27.24
CA ARG A 107 -1.48 -2.32 -26.70
C ARG A 107 -1.41 -1.23 -25.62
N GLN A 108 -2.20 -0.16 -25.75
CA GLN A 108 -2.30 0.89 -24.73
C GLN A 108 -2.98 0.39 -23.44
N ASN A 109 -4.01 -0.46 -23.58
CA ASN A 109 -4.70 -1.06 -22.44
C ASN A 109 -3.75 -1.92 -21.58
N HIS A 110 -2.82 -2.65 -22.21
CA HIS A 110 -1.87 -3.50 -21.50
C HIS A 110 -0.90 -2.72 -20.61
N LYS A 111 -0.39 -1.55 -21.06
CA LYS A 111 0.53 -0.72 -20.26
C LYS A 111 -0.16 -0.16 -19.02
N LYS A 112 -1.40 0.35 -19.18
CA LYS A 112 -2.20 0.86 -18.06
C LYS A 112 -2.48 -0.23 -17.03
N THR A 113 -2.82 -1.45 -17.46
CA THR A 113 -3.03 -2.59 -16.55
C THR A 113 -1.73 -2.99 -15.84
N LYS A 114 -0.60 -3.07 -16.53
CA LYS A 114 0.70 -3.37 -15.87
C LYS A 114 1.09 -2.32 -14.85
N LEU A 115 0.83 -1.04 -15.14
CA LEU A 115 1.08 0.04 -14.20
C LEU A 115 0.19 -0.10 -12.96
N LYS A 116 -1.10 -0.39 -13.13
CA LYS A 116 -2.00 -0.67 -12.01
C LYS A 116 -1.49 -1.85 -11.16
N LEU A 117 -1.05 -2.92 -11.81
CA LEU A 117 -0.49 -4.10 -11.13
C LEU A 117 0.80 -3.74 -10.37
N TYR A 118 1.69 -2.95 -10.97
CA TYR A 118 2.90 -2.44 -10.32
C TYR A 118 2.55 -1.63 -9.06
N LYS A 119 1.59 -0.70 -9.15
CA LYS A 119 1.13 0.10 -8.01
C LYS A 119 0.56 -0.79 -6.90
N ALA A 120 -0.25 -1.79 -7.27
CA ALA A 120 -0.96 -2.65 -6.34
C ALA A 120 -0.08 -3.70 -5.65
N LEU A 121 0.93 -4.24 -6.33
CA LEU A 121 1.75 -5.35 -5.80
C LEU A 121 3.16 -4.93 -5.38
N VAL A 122 3.83 -4.11 -6.18
CA VAL A 122 5.25 -3.79 -5.96
C VAL A 122 5.38 -2.49 -5.16
N LYS A 123 4.72 -1.42 -5.61
CA LYS A 123 4.81 -0.11 -4.94
C LYS A 123 4.22 -0.19 -3.53
N SER A 124 3.06 -0.82 -3.36
CA SER A 124 2.39 -1.00 -2.06
C SER A 124 3.28 -1.69 -1.02
N VAL A 125 3.94 -2.79 -1.39
CA VAL A 125 4.88 -3.51 -0.54
C VAL A 125 6.15 -2.67 -0.31
N LEU A 126 6.68 -2.05 -1.35
CA LEU A 126 7.86 -1.18 -1.27
C LEU A 126 7.63 0.01 -0.35
N THR A 127 6.42 0.55 -0.26
CA THR A 127 6.11 1.71 0.58
C THR A 127 5.40 1.33 1.87
N TYR A 128 5.38 0.06 2.23
CA TYR A 128 4.74 -0.38 3.46
C TYR A 128 5.45 0.23 4.67
N ASN A 129 4.69 0.94 5.51
CA ASN A 129 5.18 1.65 6.69
C ASN A 129 6.35 2.62 6.41
N CYS A 130 6.50 3.14 5.18
CA CYS A 130 7.63 4.00 4.85
C CYS A 130 7.69 5.31 5.66
N GLY A 131 6.57 5.70 6.30
CA GLY A 131 6.53 6.84 7.20
C GLY A 131 7.36 6.68 8.48
N THR A 132 7.75 5.46 8.87
CA THR A 132 8.63 5.23 10.03
C THR A 132 10.11 5.19 9.67
N TRP A 133 10.45 5.25 8.38
CA TRP A 133 11.83 5.07 7.94
C TRP A 133 12.67 6.34 8.11
N ALA A 134 13.80 6.19 8.79
CA ALA A 134 14.82 7.22 8.90
C ALA A 134 15.94 6.99 7.87
N LEU A 135 15.63 7.24 6.60
CA LEU A 135 16.54 6.99 5.49
C LEU A 135 17.62 8.08 5.37
N ALA A 136 18.82 7.66 4.97
CA ALA A 136 19.82 8.58 4.45
C ALA A 136 19.51 8.96 3.00
N GLN A 137 19.97 10.13 2.54
CA GLN A 137 19.74 10.61 1.17
C GLN A 137 20.18 9.61 0.10
N SER A 138 21.33 8.95 0.28
CA SER A 138 21.81 7.91 -0.64
C SER A 138 20.90 6.68 -0.72
N GLN A 139 20.18 6.36 0.36
CA GLN A 139 19.20 5.27 0.37
C GLN A 139 17.91 5.70 -0.35
N GLU A 140 17.45 6.94 -0.14
CA GLU A 140 16.31 7.50 -0.87
C GLU A 140 16.57 7.53 -2.38
N GLU A 141 17.77 7.91 -2.81
CA GLU A 141 18.20 7.89 -4.22
C GLU A 141 18.20 6.48 -4.81
N ARG A 142 18.69 5.48 -4.05
CA ARG A 142 18.67 4.06 -4.45
C ARG A 142 17.24 3.55 -4.63
N LEU A 143 16.33 3.90 -3.71
CA LEU A 143 14.91 3.56 -3.82
C LEU A 143 14.27 4.25 -5.05
N ASN A 144 14.60 5.51 -5.30
CA ASN A 144 14.11 6.23 -6.47
C ASN A 144 14.65 5.62 -7.78
N ALA A 145 15.92 5.20 -7.81
CA ALA A 145 16.51 4.48 -8.94
C ALA A 145 15.82 3.12 -9.18
N PHE A 146 15.53 2.36 -8.11
CA PHE A 146 14.75 1.14 -8.21
C PHE A 146 13.35 1.39 -8.78
N HIS A 147 12.63 2.40 -8.26
CA HIS A 147 11.32 2.80 -8.75
C HIS A 147 11.34 3.10 -10.26
N ARG A 148 12.29 3.94 -10.73
CA ARG A 148 12.48 4.25 -12.15
C ARG A 148 12.79 3.00 -12.98
N LYS A 149 13.64 2.09 -12.48
CA LYS A 149 13.96 0.82 -13.15
C LYS A 149 12.70 -0.04 -13.35
N GLN A 150 11.82 -0.12 -12.35
CA GLN A 150 10.55 -0.84 -12.47
C GLN A 150 9.59 -0.16 -13.45
N LEU A 151 9.48 1.17 -13.43
CA LEU A 151 8.65 1.90 -14.41
C LEU A 151 9.11 1.66 -15.85
N LYS A 152 10.43 1.65 -16.10
CA LYS A 152 10.98 1.31 -17.43
C LYS A 152 10.61 -0.11 -17.85
N LYS A 153 10.65 -1.08 -16.94
CA LYS A 153 10.19 -2.47 -17.19
C LYS A 153 8.69 -2.54 -17.50
N VAL A 154 7.86 -1.83 -16.74
CA VAL A 154 6.39 -1.76 -16.95
C VAL A 154 6.06 -1.20 -18.33
N LEU A 155 6.77 -0.16 -18.76
CA LEU A 155 6.62 0.44 -20.10
C LEU A 155 7.27 -0.38 -21.22
N ASN A 156 8.03 -1.43 -20.88
CA ASN A 156 8.82 -2.25 -21.78
C ASN A 156 9.82 -1.42 -22.63
N VAL A 157 10.49 -0.46 -21.99
CA VAL A 157 11.57 0.31 -22.62
C VAL A 157 12.82 -0.58 -22.67
N LYS A 158 13.25 -0.91 -23.89
CA LYS A 158 14.45 -1.69 -24.16
C LYS A 158 15.46 -0.83 -24.90
N TYR A 159 16.75 -1.14 -24.73
CA TYR A 159 17.79 -0.62 -25.61
C TYR A 159 17.42 -0.92 -27.08
N PRO A 160 17.68 -0.01 -28.05
CA PRO A 160 18.42 1.26 -27.96
C PRO A 160 17.57 2.49 -27.56
N VAL A 161 16.29 2.31 -27.22
CA VAL A 161 15.37 3.42 -26.94
C VAL A 161 15.72 4.10 -25.62
N LYS A 162 16.16 5.36 -25.69
CA LYS A 162 16.40 6.22 -24.52
C LYS A 162 15.12 6.97 -24.14
N ILE A 163 14.86 7.11 -22.83
CA ILE A 163 13.78 7.90 -22.29
C ILE A 163 14.30 8.75 -21.12
N THR A 164 13.97 10.03 -21.11
CA THR A 164 14.30 10.93 -20.00
C THR A 164 13.50 10.58 -18.76
N ASN A 165 14.04 10.87 -17.57
CA ASN A 165 13.35 10.60 -16.30
C ASN A 165 12.03 11.38 -16.20
N SER A 166 11.98 12.63 -16.66
CA SER A 166 10.75 13.43 -16.71
C SER A 166 9.68 12.78 -17.60
N SER A 167 10.04 12.37 -18.83
CA SER A 167 9.12 11.70 -19.74
C SER A 167 8.63 10.35 -19.20
N LEU A 168 9.49 9.63 -18.47
CA LEU A 168 9.13 8.38 -17.81
C LEU A 168 8.01 8.59 -16.78
N TYR A 169 8.18 9.59 -15.90
CA TYR A 169 7.19 9.95 -14.88
C TYR A 169 5.88 10.44 -15.51
N SER A 170 5.94 11.35 -16.49
CA SER A 170 4.73 11.83 -17.20
C SER A 170 3.96 10.70 -17.89
N LYS A 171 4.66 9.73 -18.52
CA LYS A 171 3.99 8.58 -19.17
C LYS A 171 3.34 7.62 -18.18
N CYS A 172 3.90 7.51 -16.97
CA CYS A 172 3.37 6.65 -15.92
C CYS A 172 2.36 7.36 -15.01
N ASN A 173 2.18 8.69 -15.10
CA ASN A 173 1.42 9.47 -14.14
C ASN A 173 1.80 9.10 -12.69
N GLU A 174 3.11 9.17 -12.44
CA GLU A 174 3.76 8.84 -11.17
C GLU A 174 4.78 9.93 -10.83
N GLY A 175 4.98 10.19 -9.54
CA GLY A 175 5.99 11.12 -9.03
C GLY A 175 7.24 10.41 -8.52
N HIS A 176 8.17 11.18 -7.97
CA HIS A 176 9.37 10.64 -7.34
C HIS A 176 9.01 9.88 -6.06
N LEU A 177 9.62 8.71 -5.86
CA LEU A 177 9.34 7.89 -4.68
C LEU A 177 9.68 8.57 -3.34
N PRO A 178 10.78 9.33 -3.20
CA PRO A 178 11.09 10.07 -1.98
C PRO A 178 10.00 11.04 -1.54
N ILE A 179 9.27 11.64 -2.48
CA ILE A 179 8.19 12.60 -2.19
C ILE A 179 7.01 11.88 -1.53
N PHE A 180 6.69 10.68 -2.00
CA PHE A 180 5.68 9.83 -1.38
C PHE A 180 6.09 9.36 0.03
N ILE A 181 7.37 9.07 0.24
CA ILE A 181 7.91 8.70 1.55
C ILE A 181 7.82 9.90 2.51
N LEU A 182 8.20 11.10 2.05
CA LEU A 182 8.08 12.35 2.80
C LEU A 182 6.62 12.59 3.20
N GLU A 183 5.68 12.51 2.26
CA GLU A 183 4.25 12.67 2.54
C GLU A 183 3.78 11.69 3.63
N SER A 184 4.15 10.41 3.49
CA SER A 184 3.78 9.36 4.44
C SER A 184 4.37 9.59 5.84
N ARG A 185 5.61 10.08 5.90
CA ARG A 185 6.33 10.44 7.13
C ARG A 185 5.65 11.60 7.85
N TRP A 186 5.37 12.68 7.15
CA TRP A 186 4.68 13.86 7.71
C TRP A 186 3.22 13.56 8.09
N ARG A 187 2.54 12.70 7.33
CA ARG A 187 1.20 12.21 7.68
C ARG A 187 1.22 11.41 8.98
N LEU A 188 2.20 10.52 9.14
CA LEU A 188 2.37 9.73 10.37
C LEU A 188 2.76 10.63 11.55
N PHE A 189 3.71 11.55 11.35
CA PHE A 189 4.16 12.46 12.40
C PHE A 189 3.00 13.34 12.92
N GLY A 190 2.23 13.96 12.03
CA GLY A 190 1.04 14.71 12.42
C GLY A 190 -0.07 13.85 13.04
N HIS A 191 -0.13 12.55 12.73
CA HIS A 191 -1.01 11.63 13.45
C HIS A 191 -0.53 11.41 14.89
N ILE A 192 0.77 11.15 15.10
CA ILE A 192 1.35 10.96 16.44
C ILE A 192 1.13 12.20 17.31
N LEU A 193 1.39 13.41 16.79
CA LEU A 193 1.25 14.66 17.55
C LEU A 193 -0.18 14.95 18.03
N ARG A 194 -1.18 14.54 17.25
CA ARG A 194 -2.61 14.69 17.58
C ARG A 194 -3.13 13.64 18.55
N ARG A 195 -2.42 12.53 18.72
CA ARG A 195 -2.81 11.47 19.63
C ARG A 195 -2.43 11.83 21.07
N ASP A 196 -3.01 11.09 22.02
CA ASP A 196 -2.73 11.24 23.44
C ASP A 196 -1.22 11.14 23.72
N SER A 197 -0.74 11.93 24.69
CA SER A 197 0.65 11.91 25.16
C SER A 197 1.05 10.57 25.77
N GLN A 198 0.09 9.76 26.25
CA GLN A 198 0.39 8.45 26.84
C GLN A 198 0.72 7.35 25.83
N ILE A 199 0.56 7.60 24.53
CA ILE A 199 0.89 6.60 23.51
C ILE A 199 2.42 6.45 23.41
N PRO A 200 2.95 5.21 23.31
CA PRO A 200 4.39 4.97 23.28
C PRO A 200 5.16 5.80 22.23
N ALA A 201 4.57 6.01 21.06
CA ALA A 201 5.17 6.82 20.00
C ALA A 201 5.33 8.30 20.40
N ASN A 202 4.36 8.85 21.14
CA ASN A 202 4.40 10.24 21.59
C ASN A 202 5.35 10.41 22.79
N GLN A 203 5.34 9.46 23.73
CA GLN A 203 6.31 9.39 24.82
C GLN A 203 7.74 9.28 24.29
N ALA A 204 8.00 8.41 23.30
CA ALA A 204 9.30 8.27 22.67
C ALA A 204 9.75 9.55 21.95
N MET A 205 8.84 10.25 21.28
CA MET A 205 9.15 11.53 20.63
C MET A 205 9.49 12.62 21.64
N SER A 206 8.73 12.72 22.73
CA SER A 206 8.98 13.67 23.81
C SER A 206 10.30 13.37 24.53
N GLY A 207 10.55 12.09 24.84
CA GLY A 207 11.78 11.62 25.49
C GLY A 207 13.05 11.81 24.65
N TYR A 208 12.95 11.87 23.32
CA TYR A 208 14.11 12.12 22.45
C TYR A 208 14.80 13.47 22.72
N PHE A 209 14.03 14.49 23.10
CA PHE A 209 14.56 15.84 23.38
C PHE A 209 14.98 16.04 24.84
N VAL A 210 14.59 15.11 25.73
CA VAL A 210 15.00 15.11 27.13
C VAL A 210 16.37 14.44 27.20
N THR A 211 17.44 15.22 27.07
CA THR A 211 18.82 14.72 27.17
C THR A 211 19.16 14.43 28.63
N GLU A 212 18.84 13.22 29.08
CA GLU A 212 19.41 12.66 30.31
C GLU A 212 20.51 11.66 29.92
N GLY A 213 21.78 12.05 30.14
CA GLY A 213 22.93 11.14 30.08
C GLY A 213 24.00 11.43 29.01
N SER A 214 25.01 10.56 29.02
CA SER A 214 26.17 10.61 28.12
C SER A 214 25.75 10.33 26.67
N LYS A 215 26.07 11.24 25.75
CA LYS A 215 25.85 11.03 24.31
C LYS A 215 26.71 9.87 23.84
N PHE A 216 26.13 8.94 23.09
CA PHE A 216 26.86 7.83 22.49
C PHE A 216 28.03 8.35 21.64
N LYS A 217 29.24 7.83 21.87
CA LYS A 217 30.44 8.19 21.11
C LYS A 217 30.43 7.49 19.76
N GLY A 218 30.68 8.23 18.68
CA GLY A 218 30.77 7.69 17.32
C GLY A 218 29.88 8.41 16.30
N ARG A 219 29.68 7.80 15.13
CA ARG A 219 28.84 8.38 14.07
C ARG A 219 27.38 8.44 14.54
N PRO A 220 26.72 9.62 14.50
CA PRO A 220 25.31 9.72 14.83
C PRO A 220 24.45 8.87 13.88
N LEU A 221 23.54 8.10 14.46
CA LEU A 221 22.54 7.33 13.71
C LEU A 221 21.52 8.28 13.08
N THR A 222 21.01 7.92 11.89
CA THR A 222 19.85 8.62 11.31
C THR A 222 18.59 8.17 12.03
N THR A 223 18.04 9.05 12.86
CA THR A 223 16.78 8.82 13.58
C THR A 223 15.62 9.57 12.91
N PRO A 224 14.35 9.16 13.14
CA PRO A 224 13.21 9.85 12.56
C PRO A 224 13.14 11.36 12.87
N PRO A 225 13.42 11.84 14.10
CA PRO A 225 13.46 13.28 14.38
C PRO A 225 14.53 14.02 13.59
N VAL A 226 15.70 13.42 13.37
CA VAL A 226 16.78 14.01 12.55
C VAL A 226 16.33 14.16 11.09
N VAL A 227 15.63 13.18 10.55
CA VAL A 227 15.11 13.23 9.17
C VAL A 227 13.97 14.26 9.08
N LEU A 228 13.04 14.26 10.04
CA LEU A 228 11.95 15.24 10.14
C LEU A 228 12.46 16.68 10.30
N ASN A 229 13.62 16.90 10.91
CA ASN A 229 14.24 18.23 10.99
C ASN A 229 14.93 18.64 9.66
N ARG A 230 15.30 17.68 8.80
CA ARG A 230 15.87 17.97 7.48
C ARG A 230 14.79 18.33 6.47
N ASP A 231 13.62 17.69 6.50
CA ASP A 231 12.57 17.92 5.50
C ASP A 231 12.12 19.40 5.37
N PRO A 232 11.91 20.19 6.46
CA PRO A 232 11.53 21.60 6.39
C PRO A 232 12.68 22.50 5.94
N SER A 233 13.93 22.06 6.08
CA SER A 233 15.09 22.82 5.58
C SER A 233 15.08 22.95 4.05
N LEU A 234 14.26 22.14 3.35
CA LEU A 234 13.97 22.30 1.93
C LEU A 234 13.11 23.54 1.63
N ILE A 235 12.36 24.06 2.61
CA ILE A 235 11.65 25.33 2.48
C ILE A 235 12.63 26.46 2.77
N ILE A 236 13.00 27.19 1.70
CA ILE A 236 13.69 28.47 1.77
C ILE A 236 12.80 29.40 2.62
N ASN A 237 13.25 29.78 3.83
CA ASN A 237 12.59 30.69 4.79
C ASN A 237 11.60 30.08 5.81
N SER A 238 11.67 28.78 6.15
CA SER A 238 10.89 28.27 7.28
C SER A 238 11.68 28.26 8.60
N ASN A 239 11.11 28.86 9.66
CA ASN A 239 11.61 28.75 11.03
C ASN A 239 11.24 27.40 11.69
N LEU A 240 10.80 26.41 10.90
CA LEU A 240 10.37 25.11 11.38
C LEU A 240 11.60 24.25 11.68
N GLN A 241 11.97 24.21 12.96
CA GLN A 241 13.01 23.32 13.47
C GLN A 241 12.37 22.26 14.37
N LEU A 242 13.03 21.12 14.51
CA LEU A 242 12.67 20.07 15.45
C LEU A 242 13.94 19.69 16.21
N LYS A 243 14.42 20.60 17.06
CA LYS A 243 15.66 20.44 17.84
C LYS A 243 15.40 20.42 19.34
N SER A 244 14.36 21.10 19.80
CA SER A 244 14.00 21.23 21.21
C SER A 244 12.61 20.68 21.51
N SER A 245 12.34 20.41 22.79
CA SER A 245 11.00 20.06 23.27
C SER A 245 9.98 21.18 23.01
N HIS A 246 10.40 22.44 23.10
CA HIS A 246 9.56 23.59 22.74
C HIS A 246 9.13 23.57 21.28
N ASP A 247 10.05 23.21 20.37
CA ASP A 247 9.75 23.11 18.94
C ASP A 247 8.72 22.03 18.65
N LEU A 248 8.82 20.90 19.37
CA LEU A 248 7.86 19.81 19.27
C LEU A 248 6.46 20.25 19.70
N GLU A 249 6.33 21.00 20.80
CA GLU A 249 5.03 21.48 21.28
C GLU A 249 4.44 22.53 20.33
N HIS A 250 5.29 23.38 19.73
CA HIS A 250 4.87 24.29 18.65
C HIS A 250 4.36 23.52 17.41
N LEU A 251 5.04 22.46 16.99
CA LEU A 251 4.53 21.60 15.91
C LEU A 251 3.25 20.87 16.31
N ARG A 252 3.09 20.54 17.60
CA ARG A 252 1.90 19.91 18.13
C ARG A 252 0.69 20.84 18.06
N SER A 253 0.85 22.11 18.41
CA SER A 253 -0.23 23.10 18.31
C SER A 253 -0.71 23.28 16.87
N ILE A 254 0.22 23.35 15.90
CA ILE A 254 -0.10 23.36 14.45
C ILE A 254 -0.78 22.06 14.03
N ALA A 255 -0.30 20.91 14.52
CA ALA A 255 -0.86 19.61 14.15
C ALA A 255 -2.31 19.42 14.61
N GLN A 256 -2.72 20.02 15.72
CA GLN A 256 -4.12 19.98 16.18
C GLN A 256 -5.06 20.64 15.18
N GLN A 257 -4.61 21.73 14.54
CA GLN A 257 -5.32 22.36 13.45
C GLN A 257 -5.09 21.60 12.15
N ARG A 258 -6.02 20.71 11.80
CA ARG A 258 -5.88 19.83 10.61
C ARG A 258 -5.64 20.62 9.33
N ASP A 259 -6.31 21.75 9.15
CA ASP A 259 -6.17 22.56 7.94
C ASP A 259 -4.78 23.21 7.86
N GLU A 260 -4.27 23.75 8.96
CA GLU A 260 -2.91 24.30 9.02
C GLU A 260 -1.85 23.23 8.79
N TRP A 261 -2.02 22.04 9.40
CA TRP A 261 -1.14 20.91 9.17
C TRP A 261 -1.12 20.51 7.69
N THR A 262 -2.29 20.40 7.05
CA THR A 262 -2.34 20.04 5.62
C THR A 262 -1.65 21.08 4.75
N LYS A 263 -1.87 22.38 4.99
CA LYS A 263 -1.18 23.48 4.29
C LYS A 263 0.33 23.41 4.47
N LEU A 264 0.80 23.17 5.70
CA LEU A 264 2.22 23.01 6.02
C LEU A 264 2.82 21.84 5.24
N THR A 265 2.19 20.66 5.31
CA THR A 265 2.69 19.47 4.59
C THR A 265 2.69 19.66 3.08
N ALA A 266 1.68 20.33 2.52
CA ALA A 266 1.62 20.65 1.09
C ALA A 266 2.77 21.56 0.67
N ARG A 267 3.09 22.58 1.46
CA ARG A 267 4.24 23.47 1.20
C ARG A 267 5.58 22.73 1.23
N ILE A 268 5.77 21.80 2.18
CA ILE A 268 6.99 20.97 2.24
C ILE A 268 7.07 20.07 1.00
N LEU A 269 5.96 19.43 0.62
CA LEU A 269 5.90 18.56 -0.55
C LEU A 269 6.19 19.31 -1.85
N GLU A 270 5.62 20.50 -2.02
CA GLU A 270 5.88 21.35 -3.19
C GLU A 270 7.36 21.76 -3.27
N ALA A 271 7.98 22.18 -2.14
CA ALA A 271 9.40 22.49 -2.10
C ALA A 271 10.27 21.26 -2.46
N ALA A 272 9.91 20.08 -1.95
CA ALA A 272 10.59 18.83 -2.26
C ALA A 272 10.43 18.43 -3.74
N GLU A 273 9.25 18.63 -4.33
CA GLU A 273 9.00 18.44 -5.77
C GLU A 273 9.88 19.36 -6.62
N VAL A 274 9.97 20.65 -6.27
CA VAL A 274 10.81 21.61 -6.98
C VAL A 274 12.28 21.20 -6.91
N PHE A 275 12.78 20.81 -5.73
CA PHE A 275 14.16 20.34 -5.56
C PHE A 275 14.47 19.10 -6.42
N GLN A 276 13.58 18.10 -6.39
CA GLN A 276 13.74 16.86 -7.17
C GLN A 276 13.67 17.09 -8.68
N ASN A 277 12.78 17.99 -9.13
CA ASN A 277 12.66 18.37 -10.54
C ASN A 277 13.83 19.23 -11.02
N GLY A 278 14.39 20.07 -10.15
CA GLY A 278 15.61 20.85 -10.42
C GLY A 278 16.83 19.95 -10.63
N ALA A 279 17.01 18.94 -9.78
CA ALA A 279 18.09 17.94 -9.93
C ALA A 279 18.04 17.22 -11.29
N LEU A 280 16.83 16.93 -11.81
CA LEU A 280 16.65 16.33 -13.14
C LEU A 280 17.05 17.24 -14.31
N ARG A 281 17.09 18.57 -14.13
CA ARG A 281 17.57 19.50 -15.16
C ARG A 281 19.10 19.54 -15.24
N CYS A 282 19.77 19.30 -14.12
CA CYS A 282 21.23 19.26 -14.01
C CYS A 282 21.83 17.91 -14.45
N GLU A 283 21.05 16.82 -14.43
CA GLU A 283 21.44 15.53 -15.02
C GLU A 283 21.32 15.54 -16.56
N ARG A 284 22.17 16.31 -17.26
CA ARG A 284 22.48 16.13 -18.70
C ARG A 284 24.00 16.23 -18.90
N PRO A 285 24.61 15.24 -19.56
CA PRO A 285 24.71 15.28 -21.03
C PRO A 285 23.76 14.31 -21.77
#